data_AF-A0A4S1X2F2-F1
#
_entry.id   AF-A0A4S1X2F2-F1
#
_cell.length_a   1.000
_cell.length_b   1.000
_cell.length_c   1.000
_cell.angle_alpha   90.00
_cell.angle_beta   90.00
_cell.angle_gamma   90.00
#
_symmetry.space_group_name_H-M   'P 1'
#
loop_
_entity.id
_entity.type
_entity.pdbx_description
1 polymer ?
#
loop_
_entity_poly.entity_id
_entity_poly.type
_entity_poly.pdbx_seq_one_letter_code
_entity_poly.pdbx_strand_id
1 'polypeptide(L)'
;MLDKDEANDLIAGLERASQRSRPYVVFGLVAIVAGFVILAVYLNYQRQAAEDLRRAAEQRAAEQTVKVADLTATLTNARLVAREAHPPERAAEQWERLSRLLQLASGDVRALGDSVNAEVAEAASVKAGVAPVASPTATPSARATADAVPAPAAPPPVVRLFVHIADESQRPAAQALASGWAGREIDGIPVVVPGIQLARSDPENTLRCTKAPACARLVRVSGWVNASLASPQLRPIDVSRLYVKSRGIRPGSYELWFAPGEIAPARGVSAK
;
A
#
# COMPACT_ATOMS: atom_id res chain seq x y z
N MET A 1 8.89 14.92 -74.77
CA MET A 1 9.92 14.09 -74.12
C MET A 1 10.82 15.06 -73.39
N LEU A 2 10.87 15.02 -72.06
CA LEU A 2 11.86 15.81 -71.32
C LEU A 2 13.26 15.30 -71.68
N ASP A 3 14.19 16.22 -71.87
CA ASP A 3 15.58 15.88 -72.09
C ASP A 3 16.16 15.22 -70.82
N LYS A 4 17.06 14.27 -70.99
CA LYS A 4 17.63 13.50 -69.87
C LYS A 4 18.38 14.41 -68.90
N ASP A 5 18.93 15.50 -69.40
CA ASP A 5 19.65 16.50 -68.60
C ASP A 5 18.70 17.34 -67.73
N GLU A 6 17.52 17.68 -68.26
CA GLU A 6 16.48 18.39 -67.50
C GLU A 6 15.91 17.52 -66.35
N ALA A 7 15.79 16.22 -66.57
CA ALA A 7 15.39 15.27 -65.52
C ALA A 7 16.45 15.14 -64.41
N ASN A 8 17.74 15.15 -64.77
CA ASN A 8 18.83 15.06 -63.78
C ASN A 8 18.94 16.34 -62.94
N ASP A 9 18.73 17.52 -63.55
CA ASP A 9 18.75 18.79 -62.83
C ASP A 9 17.60 18.92 -61.82
N LEU A 10 16.41 18.40 -62.17
CA LEU A 10 15.27 18.34 -61.25
C LEU A 10 15.57 17.44 -60.03
N ILE A 11 16.19 16.27 -60.26
CA ILE A 11 16.58 15.36 -59.16
C ILE A 11 17.64 16.02 -58.26
N ALA A 12 18.66 16.64 -58.85
CA ALA A 12 19.72 17.32 -58.10
C ALA A 12 19.19 18.54 -57.32
N GLY A 13 18.15 19.21 -57.81
CA GLY A 13 17.46 20.29 -57.11
C GLY A 13 16.68 19.80 -55.89
N LEU A 14 15.97 18.68 -56.02
CA LEU A 14 15.23 18.03 -54.93
C LEU A 14 16.16 17.51 -53.82
N GLU A 15 17.31 16.94 -54.18
CA GLU A 15 18.30 16.49 -53.20
C GLU A 15 18.88 17.65 -52.38
N ARG A 16 19.22 18.76 -53.03
CA ARG A 16 19.72 19.97 -52.34
C ARG A 16 18.66 20.58 -51.42
N ALA A 17 17.39 20.61 -51.84
CA ALA A 17 16.29 21.08 -51.01
C ALA A 17 16.06 20.18 -49.78
N SER A 18 16.08 18.86 -49.97
CA SER A 18 16.00 17.87 -48.90
C SER A 18 17.15 18.01 -47.90
N GLN A 19 18.38 18.15 -48.40
CA GLN A 19 19.58 18.28 -47.56
C GLN A 19 19.59 19.56 -46.71
N ARG A 20 19.00 20.66 -47.21
CA ARG A 20 18.86 21.91 -46.47
C ARG A 20 17.81 21.84 -45.33
N SER A 21 16.79 21.00 -45.47
CA SER A 21 15.72 20.83 -44.48
C SER A 21 16.04 19.82 -43.37
N ARG A 22 16.94 18.86 -43.63
CA ARG A 22 17.38 17.82 -42.68
C ARG A 22 17.72 18.33 -41.27
N PRO A 23 18.51 19.41 -41.06
CA PRO A 23 18.81 19.88 -39.70
C PRO A 23 17.54 20.33 -38.96
N TYR A 24 16.63 21.05 -39.62
CA TYR A 24 15.39 21.53 -38.99
C TYR A 24 14.46 20.39 -38.58
N VAL A 25 14.38 19.31 -39.37
CA VAL A 25 13.60 18.12 -39.02
C VAL A 25 14.17 17.44 -37.77
N VAL A 26 15.50 17.30 -37.69
CA VAL A 26 16.16 16.72 -36.52
C VAL A 26 15.95 17.59 -35.27
N PHE A 27 16.13 18.91 -35.36
CA PHE A 27 15.86 19.82 -34.24
C PHE A 27 14.40 19.78 -33.79
N GLY A 28 13.45 19.72 -34.73
CA GLY A 28 12.02 19.58 -34.43
C GLY A 28 11.71 18.30 -33.64
N LEU A 29 12.27 17.16 -34.06
CA LEU A 29 12.10 15.89 -33.34
C LEU A 29 12.71 15.93 -31.94
N VAL A 30 13.90 16.51 -31.77
CA VAL A 30 14.54 16.65 -30.45
C VAL A 30 13.69 17.53 -29.52
N ALA A 31 13.14 18.65 -30.02
CA ALA A 31 12.28 19.52 -29.23
C ALA A 31 10.99 18.82 -28.79
N ILE A 32 10.38 18.02 -29.67
CA ILE A 32 9.18 17.22 -29.33
C ILE A 32 9.51 16.20 -28.23
N VAL A 33 10.59 15.44 -28.37
CA VAL A 33 11.01 14.46 -27.36
C VAL A 33 11.29 15.14 -26.02
N ALA A 34 12.00 16.26 -26.02
CA ALA A 34 12.25 17.05 -24.81
C ALA A 34 10.94 17.51 -24.15
N GLY A 35 9.98 18.00 -24.94
CA GLY A 35 8.65 18.38 -24.46
C GLY A 35 7.90 17.22 -23.80
N PHE A 36 7.94 16.02 -24.38
CA PHE A 36 7.34 14.82 -23.79
C PHE A 36 8.01 14.41 -22.47
N VAL A 37 9.34 14.50 -22.39
CA VAL A 37 10.07 14.20 -21.15
C VAL A 37 9.69 15.19 -20.05
N ILE A 38 9.67 16.49 -20.34
CA ILE A 38 9.27 17.53 -19.38
C ILE A 38 7.83 17.30 -18.91
N LEU A 39 6.91 17.01 -19.83
CA LEU A 39 5.52 16.71 -19.50
C LEU A 39 5.39 15.45 -18.63
N ALA A 40 6.13 14.39 -18.93
CA ALA A 40 6.13 13.16 -18.14
C ALA A 40 6.66 13.39 -16.72
N VAL A 41 7.73 14.18 -16.57
CA VAL A 41 8.26 14.58 -15.26
C VAL A 41 7.23 15.39 -14.48
N TYR A 42 6.58 16.36 -15.12
CA TYR A 42 5.55 17.18 -14.50
C TYR A 42 4.36 16.34 -14.01
N LEU A 43 3.86 15.42 -14.85
CA LEU A 43 2.78 14.50 -14.47
C LEU A 43 3.19 13.55 -13.35
N ASN A 44 4.45 13.09 -13.32
CA ASN A 44 4.96 12.26 -12.24
C ASN A 44 5.05 13.04 -10.92
N TYR A 45 5.50 14.30 -10.97
CA TYR A 45 5.55 15.19 -9.81
C TYR A 45 4.16 15.44 -9.22
N GLN A 46 3.18 15.75 -10.06
CA GLN A 46 1.77 15.92 -9.65
C GLN A 46 1.20 14.65 -8.99
N ARG A 47 1.55 13.46 -9.51
CA ARG A 47 1.12 12.19 -8.90
C ARG A 47 1.75 11.99 -7.52
N GLN A 48 3.03 12.30 -7.35
CA GLN A 48 3.69 12.18 -6.05
C GLN A 48 3.08 13.12 -5.01
N ALA A 49 2.84 14.38 -5.36
CA ALA A 49 2.19 15.35 -4.48
C ALA A 49 0.80 14.88 -4.00
N ALA A 50 0.00 14.29 -4.90
CA ALA A 50 -1.30 13.74 -4.55
C ALA A 50 -1.22 12.53 -3.61
N GLU A 51 -0.16 11.72 -3.70
CA GLU A 51 0.05 10.56 -2.83
C GLU A 51 0.54 10.96 -1.45
N ASP A 52 1.38 11.99 -1.35
CA ASP A 52 1.86 12.50 -0.07
C ASP A 52 0.72 13.13 0.74
N LEU A 53 -0.20 13.84 0.08
CA LEU A 53 -1.43 14.33 0.72
C LEU A 53 -2.32 13.19 1.24
N ARG A 54 -2.45 12.09 0.50
CA ARG A 54 -3.21 10.92 0.94
C ARG A 54 -2.58 10.25 2.16
N ARG A 55 -1.25 10.09 2.17
CA ARG A 55 -0.53 9.53 3.32
C ARG A 55 -0.68 10.40 4.56
N ALA A 56 -0.58 11.71 4.40
CA ALA A 56 -0.81 12.64 5.50
C ALA A 56 -2.24 12.52 6.05
N ALA A 57 -3.25 12.37 5.18
CA ALA A 57 -4.62 12.14 5.60
C ALA A 57 -4.82 10.79 6.31
N GLU A 58 -4.27 9.70 5.78
CA GLU A 58 -4.33 8.37 6.39
C GLU A 58 -3.64 8.32 7.76
N GLN A 59 -2.50 9.01 7.92
CA GLN A 59 -1.80 9.11 9.19
C GLN A 59 -2.63 9.86 10.24
N ARG A 60 -3.25 10.99 9.86
CA ARG A 60 -4.14 11.73 10.76
C ARG A 60 -5.35 10.90 11.17
N ALA A 61 -5.95 10.18 10.24
CA ALA A 61 -7.07 9.27 10.53
C ALA A 61 -6.64 8.14 11.48
N ALA A 62 -5.47 7.54 11.26
CA ALA A 62 -4.91 6.52 12.15
C ALA A 62 -4.64 7.07 13.56
N GLU A 63 -4.03 8.26 13.67
CA GLU A 63 -3.80 8.91 14.97
C GLU A 63 -5.11 9.18 15.71
N GLN A 64 -6.15 9.64 15.00
CA GLN A 64 -7.48 9.83 15.59
C GLN A 64 -8.09 8.52 16.08
N THR A 65 -7.96 7.41 15.32
CA THR A 65 -8.48 6.10 15.75
C THR A 65 -7.82 5.60 17.03
N VAL A 66 -6.51 5.85 17.21
CA VAL A 66 -5.78 5.51 18.43
C VAL A 66 -6.28 6.35 19.61
N LYS A 67 -6.50 7.66 19.43
CA LYS A 67 -7.05 8.54 20.48
C LYS A 67 -8.44 8.10 20.92
N VAL A 68 -9.31 7.72 19.97
CA VAL A 68 -10.66 7.21 20.29
C VAL A 68 -10.58 5.87 21.05
N ALA A 69 -9.69 4.97 20.66
CA ALA A 69 -9.49 3.70 21.35
C ALA A 69 -8.98 3.89 22.79
N ASP A 70 -8.04 4.80 23.00
CA ASP A 70 -7.49 5.13 24.33
C ASP A 70 -8.54 5.76 25.26
N LEU A 71 -9.35 6.70 24.74
CA LEU A 71 -10.50 7.26 25.46
C LEU A 71 -11.51 6.15 25.82
N THR A 72 -11.79 5.23 24.90
CA THR A 72 -12.71 4.12 25.13
C THR A 72 -12.19 3.18 26.21
N ALA A 73 -10.89 2.86 26.21
CA ALA A 73 -10.25 2.05 27.24
C ALA A 73 -10.29 2.73 28.61
N THR A 74 -10.00 4.04 28.65
CA THR A 74 -10.06 4.85 29.88
C THR A 74 -11.47 4.87 30.47
N LEU A 75 -12.49 5.08 29.64
CA LEU A 75 -13.90 5.04 30.07
C LEU A 75 -14.31 3.65 30.58
N THR A 76 -13.83 2.59 29.94
CA THR A 76 -14.11 1.21 30.36
C THR A 76 -13.49 0.91 31.73
N ASN A 77 -12.25 1.33 31.94
CA ASN A 77 -11.56 1.18 33.22
C ASN A 77 -12.22 2.01 34.33
N ALA A 78 -12.60 3.27 34.06
CA ALA A 78 -13.34 4.11 35.00
C ALA A 78 -14.68 3.47 35.41
N ARG A 79 -15.37 2.81 34.47
CA ARG A 79 -16.63 2.10 34.74
C ARG A 79 -16.44 0.87 35.63
N LEU A 80 -15.32 0.16 35.50
CA LEU A 80 -15.00 -0.97 36.36
C LEU A 80 -14.70 -0.51 37.79
N VAL A 81 -13.87 0.52 37.96
CA VAL A 81 -13.55 1.10 39.29
C VAL A 81 -14.80 1.63 39.97
N ALA A 82 -15.69 2.31 39.25
CA ALA A 82 -16.94 2.82 39.80
C ALA A 82 -17.89 1.71 40.29
N ARG A 83 -17.82 0.49 39.72
CA ARG A 83 -18.61 -0.66 40.18
C ARG A 83 -18.11 -1.24 41.50
N GLU A 84 -16.81 -1.17 41.76
CA GLU A 84 -16.20 -1.77 42.96
C GLU A 84 -16.27 -0.83 44.18
N ALA A 85 -16.36 0.49 43.97
CA ALA A 85 -16.06 1.45 45.02
C ALA A 85 -17.23 1.95 45.89
N HIS A 86 -18.52 1.78 45.53
CA HIS A 86 -19.59 2.55 46.20
C HIS A 86 -20.92 1.82 46.55
N PRO A 87 -21.54 2.13 47.71
CA PRO A 87 -22.91 1.76 48.05
C PRO A 87 -23.94 2.49 47.15
N PRO A 88 -25.16 1.93 46.97
CA PRO A 88 -26.06 2.27 45.86
C PRO A 88 -26.54 3.73 45.81
N GLU A 89 -26.53 4.49 46.91
CA GLU A 89 -27.01 5.88 46.92
C GLU A 89 -26.04 6.90 46.29
N ARG A 90 -24.72 6.78 46.53
CA ARG A 90 -23.73 7.73 45.96
C ARG A 90 -23.40 7.44 44.50
N ALA A 91 -23.73 6.24 44.03
CA ALA A 91 -23.52 5.83 42.65
C ALA A 91 -24.37 6.66 41.68
N ALA A 92 -25.60 7.04 42.05
CA ALA A 92 -26.51 7.78 41.16
C ALA A 92 -25.98 9.19 40.79
N GLU A 93 -25.57 9.99 41.78
CA GLU A 93 -25.04 11.34 41.53
C GLU A 93 -23.71 11.31 40.76
N GLN A 94 -22.84 10.35 41.07
CA GLN A 94 -21.60 10.17 40.30
C GLN A 94 -21.87 9.71 38.87
N TRP A 95 -22.82 8.79 38.65
CA TRP A 95 -23.22 8.36 37.31
C TRP A 95 -23.78 9.52 36.48
N GLU A 96 -24.51 10.44 37.10
CA GLU A 96 -25.07 11.59 36.39
C GLU A 96 -24.03 12.68 36.06
N ARG A 97 -23.00 12.84 36.90
CA ARG A 97 -21.83 13.66 36.54
C ARG A 97 -21.02 13.01 35.40
N LEU A 98 -20.80 11.70 35.47
CA LEU A 98 -20.00 10.98 34.47
C LEU A 98 -20.74 10.93 33.12
N SER A 99 -22.06 10.79 33.11
CA SER A 99 -22.87 10.84 31.89
C SER A 99 -22.89 12.23 31.25
N ARG A 100 -22.92 13.31 32.05
CA ARG A 100 -22.77 14.69 31.55
C ARG A 100 -21.39 14.94 30.93
N LEU A 101 -20.31 14.45 31.56
CA LEU A 101 -18.96 14.55 31.00
C LEU A 101 -18.82 13.73 29.71
N LEU A 102 -19.43 12.54 29.64
CA LEU A 102 -19.48 11.74 28.42
C LEU A 102 -20.29 12.42 27.31
N GLN A 103 -21.41 13.07 27.64
CA GLN A 103 -22.20 13.80 26.65
C GLN A 103 -21.43 14.98 26.07
N LEU A 104 -20.75 15.76 26.92
CA LEU A 104 -19.87 16.86 26.48
C LEU A 104 -18.75 16.34 25.56
N ALA A 105 -18.04 15.29 25.98
CA ALA A 105 -16.98 14.67 25.17
C ALA A 105 -17.50 14.06 23.86
N SER A 106 -18.71 13.48 23.86
CA SER A 106 -19.33 12.93 22.65
C SER A 106 -19.77 14.01 21.66
N GLY A 107 -20.14 15.20 22.15
CA GLY A 107 -20.40 16.38 21.33
C GLY A 107 -19.14 16.82 20.59
N ASP A 108 -18.00 16.86 21.28
CA ASP A 108 -16.70 17.21 20.69
C ASP A 108 -16.25 16.18 19.65
N VAL A 109 -16.42 14.88 19.91
CA VAL A 109 -16.12 13.82 18.92
C VAL A 109 -17.00 13.93 17.68
N ARG A 110 -18.28 14.29 17.85
CA ARG A 110 -19.21 14.48 16.72
C ARG A 110 -18.85 15.72 15.90
N ALA A 111 -18.53 16.83 16.56
CA ALA A 111 -18.03 18.04 15.91
C ALA A 111 -16.71 17.79 15.16
N LEU A 112 -15.82 16.97 15.72
CA LEU A 112 -14.59 16.53 15.05
C LEU A 112 -14.90 15.68 13.81
N GLY A 113 -15.86 14.76 13.92
CA GLY A 113 -16.31 13.92 12.80
C GLY A 113 -16.93 14.74 11.66
N ASP A 114 -17.75 15.74 11.99
CA ASP A 114 -18.37 16.64 11.02
C ASP A 114 -17.31 17.54 10.35
N SER A 115 -16.30 18.01 11.09
CA SER A 115 -15.14 18.73 10.55
C SER A 115 -14.33 17.88 9.56
N VAL A 116 -14.08 16.61 9.87
CA VAL A 116 -13.35 15.70 8.97
C VAL A 116 -14.17 15.39 7.72
N ASN A 117 -15.49 15.21 7.84
CA ASN A 117 -16.36 15.01 6.68
C ASN A 117 -16.43 16.24 5.77
N ALA A 118 -16.40 17.45 6.34
CA ALA A 118 -16.33 18.69 5.58
C ALA A 118 -15.00 18.83 4.82
N GLU A 119 -13.85 18.53 5.46
CA GLU A 119 -12.54 18.52 4.79
C GLU A 119 -12.45 17.48 3.68
N VAL A 120 -13.04 16.29 3.87
CA VAL A 120 -13.10 15.24 2.85
C VAL A 120 -14.01 15.63 1.68
N ALA A 121 -15.12 16.32 1.93
CA ALA A 121 -16.01 16.84 0.90
C ALA A 121 -15.35 17.98 0.09
N GLU A 122 -14.59 18.86 0.75
CA GLU A 122 -13.82 19.92 0.10
C GLU A 122 -12.68 19.34 -0.76
N ALA A 123 -11.95 18.35 -0.24
CA ALA A 123 -10.93 17.61 -1.00
C ALA A 123 -11.52 16.85 -2.21
N ALA A 124 -12.78 16.39 -2.12
CA ALA A 124 -13.50 15.78 -3.24
C ALA A 124 -13.95 16.82 -4.29
N SER A 125 -14.30 18.04 -3.87
CA SER A 125 -14.68 19.16 -4.76
C SER A 125 -13.51 19.67 -5.61
N VAL A 126 -12.29 19.71 -5.05
CA VAL A 126 -11.06 20.05 -5.80
C VAL A 126 -10.79 19.08 -6.96
N LYS A 127 -11.31 17.85 -6.88
CA LYS A 127 -11.20 16.82 -7.92
C LYS A 127 -12.17 17.02 -9.10
N ALA A 128 -13.21 17.86 -8.95
CA ALA A 128 -14.22 18.11 -9.98
C ALA A 128 -13.84 19.26 -10.95
N GLY A 129 -12.77 20.01 -10.67
CA GLY A 129 -12.31 21.13 -11.51
C GLY A 129 -11.47 20.75 -12.74
N VAL A 130 -11.21 19.46 -12.99
CA VAL A 130 -10.48 19.00 -14.17
C VAL A 130 -11.47 18.43 -15.17
N ALA A 131 -11.80 19.22 -16.18
CA ALA A 131 -12.74 18.86 -17.25
C ALA A 131 -12.37 17.51 -17.91
N PRO A 132 -13.36 16.64 -18.19
CA PRO A 132 -13.11 15.41 -18.91
C PRO A 132 -12.87 15.72 -20.39
N VAL A 133 -11.65 15.44 -20.88
CA VAL A 133 -11.38 15.36 -22.31
C VAL A 133 -12.12 14.14 -22.85
N ALA A 134 -13.04 14.39 -23.78
CA ALA A 134 -13.91 13.43 -24.41
C ALA A 134 -13.14 12.22 -24.97
N SER A 135 -13.59 11.02 -24.61
CA SER A 135 -13.24 9.79 -25.34
C SER A 135 -14.25 9.56 -26.46
N PRO A 136 -13.81 9.20 -27.67
CA PRO A 136 -14.71 9.01 -28.80
C PRO A 136 -15.51 7.72 -28.65
N THR A 137 -16.78 7.85 -29.02
CA THR A 137 -17.79 6.81 -29.24
C THR A 137 -17.24 5.64 -30.05
N ALA A 138 -17.21 4.44 -29.46
CA ALA A 138 -17.06 3.19 -30.19
C ALA A 138 -18.40 2.45 -30.22
N THR A 139 -18.89 2.27 -31.43
CA THR A 139 -20.12 1.58 -31.86
C THR A 139 -20.26 0.17 -31.29
N PRO A 140 -21.47 -0.30 -30.93
CA PRO A 140 -21.69 -1.67 -30.50
C PRO A 140 -21.77 -2.61 -31.73
N SER A 141 -20.89 -3.62 -31.78
CA SER A 141 -21.01 -4.74 -32.73
C SER A 141 -21.40 -6.00 -31.97
N ALA A 142 -22.44 -6.66 -32.47
CA ALA A 142 -23.14 -7.76 -31.84
C ALA A 142 -22.44 -9.12 -32.02
N ARG A 143 -22.63 -9.97 -31.00
CA ARG A 143 -22.59 -11.45 -30.99
C ARG A 143 -21.32 -12.18 -31.45
N ALA A 144 -20.68 -12.81 -30.46
CA ALA A 144 -20.44 -14.25 -30.50
C ALA A 144 -20.47 -14.80 -29.06
N THR A 145 -21.46 -15.65 -28.77
CA THR A 145 -21.44 -16.54 -27.61
C THR A 145 -20.34 -17.57 -27.84
N ALA A 146 -19.16 -17.33 -27.28
CA ALA A 146 -18.13 -18.34 -27.13
C ALA A 146 -18.24 -18.93 -25.72
N ASP A 147 -18.35 -20.24 -25.67
CA ASP A 147 -18.38 -21.04 -24.46
C ASP A 147 -17.34 -20.58 -23.45
N ALA A 148 -17.81 -20.22 -22.25
CA ALA A 148 -16.97 -19.89 -21.12
C ALA A 148 -16.19 -21.15 -20.71
N VAL A 149 -14.96 -21.26 -21.21
CA VAL A 149 -13.93 -22.11 -20.61
C VAL A 149 -13.91 -21.77 -19.12
N PRO A 150 -14.15 -22.73 -18.20
CA PRO A 150 -14.07 -22.43 -16.79
C PRO A 150 -12.68 -21.88 -16.50
N ALA A 151 -12.63 -20.65 -16.00
CA ALA A 151 -11.39 -20.07 -15.53
C ALA A 151 -10.76 -21.08 -14.55
N PRO A 152 -9.47 -21.45 -14.72
CA PRO A 152 -8.83 -22.36 -13.79
C PRO A 152 -9.02 -21.79 -12.38
N ALA A 153 -9.63 -22.59 -11.51
CA ALA A 153 -9.89 -22.22 -10.13
C ALA A 153 -8.60 -21.63 -9.57
N ALA A 154 -8.64 -20.36 -9.18
CA ALA A 154 -7.48 -19.68 -8.63
C ALA A 154 -6.94 -20.57 -7.50
N PRO A 155 -5.65 -20.96 -7.53
CA PRO A 155 -5.11 -21.82 -6.50
C PRO A 155 -5.43 -21.19 -5.14
N PRO A 156 -5.75 -22.00 -4.11
CA PRO A 156 -6.10 -21.47 -2.80
C PRO A 156 -5.01 -20.49 -2.36
N PRO A 157 -5.40 -19.33 -1.80
CA PRO A 157 -4.42 -18.37 -1.32
C PRO A 157 -3.52 -19.10 -0.32
N VAL A 158 -2.21 -18.90 -0.41
CA VAL A 158 -1.22 -19.40 0.56
C VAL A 158 -0.45 -18.18 1.03
N VAL A 159 -0.25 -18.05 2.35
CA VAL A 159 0.63 -17.03 2.93
C VAL A 159 2.05 -17.57 2.91
N ARG A 160 2.91 -16.97 2.08
CA ARG A 160 4.33 -17.35 1.96
C ARG A 160 5.16 -16.34 2.70
N LEU A 161 5.86 -16.77 3.75
CA LEU A 161 6.73 -15.92 4.55
C LEU A 161 8.19 -16.22 4.18
N PHE A 162 8.85 -15.31 3.47
CA PHE A 162 10.29 -15.38 3.23
C PHE A 162 11.00 -14.66 4.37
N VAL A 163 11.94 -15.34 5.04
CA VAL A 163 12.61 -14.77 6.21
C VAL A 163 14.02 -14.34 5.85
N HIS A 164 14.33 -13.07 6.06
CA HIS A 164 15.63 -12.46 5.84
C HIS A 164 16.23 -12.09 7.20
N ILE A 165 17.40 -12.64 7.49
CA ILE A 165 18.21 -12.32 8.67
C ILE A 165 19.41 -11.48 8.27
N ALA A 166 19.85 -10.62 9.18
CA ALA A 166 21.01 -9.74 8.98
C ALA A 166 22.31 -10.36 9.49
N ASP A 167 22.22 -11.27 10.47
CA ASP A 167 23.35 -11.95 11.09
C ASP A 167 23.07 -13.46 11.18
N GLU A 168 24.09 -14.27 10.94
CA GLU A 168 23.97 -15.73 10.94
C GLU A 168 23.61 -16.28 12.34
N SER A 169 24.01 -15.59 13.41
CA SER A 169 23.61 -15.90 14.79
C SER A 169 22.10 -15.87 15.02
N GLN A 170 21.34 -15.17 14.16
CA GLN A 170 19.87 -15.11 14.23
C GLN A 170 19.19 -16.36 13.67
N ARG A 171 19.91 -17.18 12.88
CA ARG A 171 19.32 -18.32 12.17
C ARG A 171 18.61 -19.33 13.07
N PRO A 172 19.15 -19.76 14.22
CA PRO A 172 18.47 -20.73 15.08
C PRO A 172 17.11 -20.22 15.57
N ALA A 173 17.02 -18.96 15.99
CA ALA A 173 15.77 -18.35 16.43
C ALA A 173 14.78 -18.20 15.26
N ALA A 174 15.25 -17.76 14.10
CA ALA A 174 14.43 -17.68 12.88
C ALA A 174 13.90 -19.06 12.46
N GLN A 175 14.68 -20.13 12.60
CA GLN A 175 14.27 -21.51 12.32
C GLN A 175 13.20 -22.02 13.28
N ALA A 176 13.33 -21.71 14.58
CA ALA A 176 12.32 -22.06 15.57
C ALA A 176 10.97 -21.39 15.25
N LEU A 177 10.99 -20.10 14.91
CA LEU A 177 9.79 -19.37 14.49
C LEU A 177 9.20 -19.93 13.18
N ALA A 178 10.04 -20.14 12.16
CA ALA A 178 9.62 -20.70 10.88
C ALA A 178 8.92 -22.05 11.04
N SER A 179 9.47 -22.93 11.89
CA SER A 179 8.89 -24.23 12.21
C SER A 179 7.58 -24.09 12.97
N GLY A 180 7.50 -23.14 13.91
CA GLY A 180 6.27 -22.83 14.63
C GLY A 180 5.18 -22.17 13.78
N TRP A 181 5.52 -21.63 12.60
CA TRP A 181 4.57 -21.04 11.67
C TRP A 181 4.11 -21.98 10.56
N ALA A 182 4.99 -22.86 10.08
CA ALA A 182 4.71 -23.74 8.97
C ALA A 182 3.50 -24.65 9.26
N GLY A 183 2.53 -24.66 8.34
CA GLY A 183 1.32 -25.47 8.47
C GLY A 183 0.22 -24.87 9.37
N ARG A 184 0.48 -23.75 10.03
CA ARG A 184 -0.58 -22.97 10.71
C ARG A 184 -1.38 -22.16 9.70
N GLU A 185 -2.48 -21.59 10.16
CA GLU A 185 -3.38 -20.81 9.32
C GLU A 185 -3.58 -19.38 9.83
N ILE A 186 -3.80 -18.47 8.88
CA ILE A 186 -4.25 -17.10 9.12
C ILE A 186 -5.59 -16.95 8.40
N ASP A 187 -6.70 -16.78 9.12
CA ASP A 187 -8.05 -16.71 8.54
C ASP A 187 -8.39 -17.93 7.64
N GLY A 188 -8.00 -19.14 8.06
CA GLY A 188 -8.21 -20.37 7.27
C GLY A 188 -7.27 -20.53 6.06
N ILE A 189 -6.21 -19.71 6.00
CA ILE A 189 -5.24 -19.73 4.90
C ILE A 189 -3.91 -20.32 5.38
N PRO A 190 -3.42 -21.39 4.75
CA PRO A 190 -2.19 -22.03 5.19
C PRO A 190 -0.98 -21.10 5.03
N VAL A 191 -0.13 -21.14 6.05
CA VAL A 191 1.17 -20.46 6.11
C VAL A 191 2.27 -21.44 5.73
N VAL A 192 3.13 -21.01 4.81
CA VAL A 192 4.37 -21.70 4.46
C VAL A 192 5.56 -20.76 4.62
N VAL A 193 6.69 -21.32 5.04
CA VAL A 193 7.95 -20.59 5.21
C VAL A 193 8.98 -21.23 4.29
N PRO A 194 9.15 -20.74 3.04
CA PRO A 194 9.97 -21.44 2.04
C PRO A 194 11.45 -21.52 2.40
N GLY A 195 11.97 -20.58 3.20
CA GLY A 195 13.35 -20.57 3.61
C GLY A 195 13.73 -19.35 4.45
N ILE A 196 14.92 -19.44 5.04
CA ILE A 196 15.57 -18.38 5.80
C ILE A 196 16.87 -18.03 5.10
N GLN A 197 17.02 -16.78 4.69
CA GLN A 197 18.16 -16.29 3.92
C GLN A 197 18.94 -15.25 4.73
N LEU A 198 20.26 -15.38 4.74
CA LEU A 198 21.13 -14.29 5.16
C LEU A 198 21.16 -13.25 4.04
N ALA A 199 20.69 -12.04 4.32
CA ALA A 199 20.59 -10.95 3.36
C ALA A 199 21.39 -9.74 3.84
N ARG A 200 21.71 -8.82 2.93
CA ARG A 200 22.29 -7.52 3.31
C ARG A 200 21.31 -6.84 4.26
N SER A 201 21.76 -6.48 5.46
CA SER A 201 20.85 -6.07 6.53
C SER A 201 20.01 -4.88 6.11
N ASP A 202 18.71 -4.99 6.34
CA ASP A 202 17.84 -3.83 6.38
C ASP A 202 18.10 -3.10 7.72
N PRO A 203 18.13 -1.76 7.75
CA PRO A 203 18.27 -1.04 9.01
C PRO A 203 17.07 -1.27 9.95
N GLU A 204 15.93 -1.74 9.43
CA GLU A 204 14.70 -1.85 10.20
C GLU A 204 14.10 -3.27 10.19
N ASN A 205 13.43 -3.59 11.30
CA ASN A 205 12.63 -4.79 11.44
C ASN A 205 11.28 -4.61 10.73
N THR A 206 11.07 -5.26 9.59
CA THR A 206 9.91 -5.01 8.74
C THR A 206 9.25 -6.27 8.22
N LEU A 207 7.93 -6.23 8.07
CA LEU A 207 7.15 -7.23 7.32
C LEU A 207 6.62 -6.56 6.05
N ARG A 208 7.05 -7.05 4.90
CA ARG A 208 6.76 -6.44 3.60
C ARG A 208 5.78 -7.28 2.80
N CYS A 209 4.75 -6.67 2.24
CA CYS A 209 3.92 -7.33 1.22
C CYS A 209 4.41 -6.94 -0.18
N THR A 210 4.50 -7.92 -1.07
CA THR A 210 5.12 -7.74 -2.40
C THR A 210 4.11 -7.58 -3.54
N LYS A 211 2.83 -7.84 -3.31
CA LYS A 211 1.77 -7.76 -4.32
C LYS A 211 0.50 -7.14 -3.72
N ALA A 212 -0.19 -6.31 -4.49
CA ALA A 212 -1.37 -5.58 -4.01
C ALA A 212 -2.45 -6.48 -3.35
N PRO A 213 -2.79 -7.67 -3.89
CA PRO A 213 -3.73 -8.57 -3.21
C PRO A 213 -3.25 -9.08 -1.84
N ALA A 214 -1.93 -9.26 -1.66
CA ALA A 214 -1.35 -9.62 -0.37
C ALA A 214 -1.37 -8.43 0.60
N CYS A 215 -1.12 -7.22 0.10
CA CYS A 215 -1.11 -6.01 0.92
C CYS A 215 -2.45 -5.69 1.59
N ALA A 216 -3.57 -6.08 0.97
CA ALA A 216 -4.90 -5.99 1.59
C ALA A 216 -5.03 -6.78 2.92
N ARG A 217 -4.11 -7.72 3.19
CA ARG A 217 -4.07 -8.52 4.42
C ARG A 217 -2.86 -8.21 5.31
N LEU A 218 -2.04 -7.21 4.94
CA LEU A 218 -0.76 -6.95 5.60
C LEU A 218 -0.90 -6.76 7.11
N VAL A 219 -1.90 -5.98 7.57
CA VAL A 219 -2.12 -5.72 9.01
C VAL A 219 -2.47 -7.01 9.78
N ARG A 220 -3.26 -7.91 9.19
CA ARG A 220 -3.60 -9.19 9.82
C ARG A 220 -2.40 -10.12 9.87
N VAL A 221 -1.65 -10.22 8.78
CA VAL A 221 -0.42 -11.04 8.75
C VAL A 221 0.62 -10.48 9.71
N SER A 222 0.81 -9.16 9.80
CA SER A 222 1.72 -8.55 10.78
C SER A 222 1.29 -8.83 12.20
N GLY A 223 0.00 -8.71 12.52
CA GLY A 223 -0.51 -9.01 13.86
C GLY A 223 -0.25 -10.46 14.26
N TRP A 224 -0.48 -11.40 13.35
CA TRP A 224 -0.24 -12.83 13.59
C TRP A 224 1.25 -13.16 13.78
N VAL A 225 2.12 -12.60 12.93
CA VAL A 225 3.58 -12.79 13.04
C VAL A 225 4.10 -12.18 14.34
N ASN A 226 3.73 -10.94 14.63
CA ASN A 226 4.18 -10.20 15.81
C ASN A 226 3.68 -10.82 17.13
N ALA A 227 2.51 -11.46 17.13
CA ALA A 227 2.03 -12.23 18.28
C ALA A 227 2.93 -13.44 18.63
N SER A 228 3.75 -13.90 17.67
CA SER A 228 4.73 -14.97 17.88
C SER A 228 6.11 -14.46 18.31
N LEU A 229 6.31 -13.14 18.36
CA LEU A 229 7.59 -12.48 18.65
C LEU A 229 7.50 -11.73 19.97
N ALA A 230 8.41 -12.00 20.91
CA ALA A 230 8.65 -11.11 22.03
C ALA A 230 9.42 -9.87 21.56
N SER A 231 10.46 -10.08 20.76
CA SER A 231 11.22 -9.02 20.10
C SER A 231 11.95 -9.57 18.86
N PRO A 232 12.27 -8.73 17.86
CA PRO A 232 11.75 -7.38 17.65
C PRO A 232 10.31 -7.44 17.10
N GLN A 233 9.58 -6.33 17.23
CA GLN A 233 8.30 -6.17 16.53
C GLN A 233 8.54 -5.76 15.08
N LEU A 234 7.88 -6.42 14.13
CA LEU A 234 8.02 -6.12 12.70
C LEU A 234 7.04 -5.03 12.29
N ARG A 235 7.55 -3.96 11.67
CA ARG A 235 6.73 -2.89 11.10
C ARG A 235 6.15 -3.31 9.74
N PRO A 236 4.82 -3.25 9.53
CA PRO A 236 4.24 -3.57 8.23
C PRO A 236 4.59 -2.50 7.18
N ILE A 237 5.04 -2.90 6.00
CA ILE A 237 5.33 -2.02 4.86
C ILE A 237 4.73 -2.58 3.56
N ASP A 238 4.06 -1.72 2.80
CA ASP A 238 3.62 -2.03 1.44
C ASP A 238 4.72 -1.66 0.42
N VAL A 239 5.30 -2.68 -0.21
CA VAL A 239 6.28 -2.53 -1.30
C VAL A 239 5.73 -3.04 -2.63
N SER A 240 4.43 -3.29 -2.75
CA SER A 240 3.81 -3.89 -3.93
C SER A 240 4.03 -3.10 -5.21
N ARG A 241 4.18 -1.78 -5.11
CA ARG A 241 4.47 -0.88 -6.23
C ARG A 241 5.84 -1.16 -6.86
N LEU A 242 6.84 -1.50 -6.04
CA LEU A 242 8.19 -1.85 -6.52
C LEU A 242 8.16 -3.16 -7.32
N TYR A 243 7.26 -4.06 -6.97
CA TYR A 243 7.16 -5.40 -7.54
C TYR A 243 6.02 -5.58 -8.54
N VAL A 244 5.39 -4.49 -9.00
CA VAL A 244 4.23 -4.56 -9.91
C VAL A 244 4.55 -5.33 -11.20
N LYS A 245 5.76 -5.14 -11.75
CA LYS A 245 6.21 -5.80 -12.99
C LYS A 245 6.87 -7.16 -12.75
N SER A 246 7.11 -7.56 -11.49
CA SER A 246 7.79 -8.82 -11.18
C SER A 246 6.87 -10.01 -11.45
N ARG A 247 7.22 -10.85 -12.43
CA ARG A 247 6.47 -12.08 -12.75
C ARG A 247 6.90 -13.27 -11.88
N GLY A 248 8.07 -13.21 -11.26
CA GLY A 248 8.63 -14.29 -10.44
C GLY A 248 8.06 -14.37 -9.03
N ILE A 249 7.44 -13.29 -8.54
CA ILE A 249 6.87 -13.25 -7.19
C ILE A 249 5.45 -13.78 -7.21
N ARG A 250 5.25 -14.90 -6.52
CA ARG A 250 3.95 -15.57 -6.41
C ARG A 250 2.99 -14.71 -5.56
N PRO A 251 1.68 -14.71 -5.86
CA PRO A 251 0.68 -14.07 -5.01
C PRO A 251 0.75 -14.57 -3.56
N GLY A 252 0.42 -13.71 -2.59
CA GLY A 252 0.45 -14.08 -1.16
C GLY A 252 1.87 -14.18 -0.56
N SER A 253 2.88 -13.62 -1.22
CA SER A 253 4.25 -13.59 -0.71
C SER A 253 4.52 -12.34 0.13
N TYR A 254 5.12 -12.57 1.30
CA TYR A 254 5.58 -11.57 2.24
C TYR A 254 7.05 -11.80 2.57
N GLU A 255 7.77 -10.73 2.83
CA GLU A 255 9.17 -10.78 3.23
C GLU A 255 9.31 -10.23 4.64
N LEU A 256 9.86 -11.02 5.55
CA LEU A 256 10.21 -10.62 6.90
C LEU A 256 11.69 -10.23 6.88
N TRP A 257 12.00 -9.01 7.25
CA TRP A 257 13.35 -8.49 7.34
C TRP A 257 13.67 -8.22 8.80
N PHE A 258 14.61 -8.97 9.36
CA PHE A 258 15.17 -8.71 10.67
C PHE A 258 16.44 -7.87 10.52
N ALA A 259 16.49 -6.74 11.23
CA ALA A 259 17.70 -5.96 11.42
C ALA A 259 18.67 -6.73 12.35
N PRO A 260 19.95 -6.33 12.44
CA PRO A 260 20.87 -6.91 13.42
C PRO A 260 20.32 -6.83 14.85
N GLY A 261 20.45 -7.90 15.62
CA GLY A 261 19.97 -7.98 17.00
C GLY A 261 19.36 -9.33 17.34
N GLU A 262 18.88 -9.49 18.57
CA GLU A 262 18.25 -10.71 19.03
C GLU A 262 16.85 -10.88 18.42
N ILE A 263 16.52 -12.12 18.03
CA ILE A 263 15.15 -12.54 17.70
C ILE A 263 14.65 -13.42 18.84
N ALA A 264 13.75 -12.89 19.67
CA ALA A 264 13.17 -13.59 20.80
C ALA A 264 11.73 -14.03 20.47
N PRO A 265 11.42 -15.34 20.50
CA PRO A 265 10.05 -15.82 20.35
C PRO A 265 9.18 -15.46 21.57
N ALA A 266 7.88 -15.29 21.35
CA ALA A 266 6.93 -15.08 22.44
C ALA A 266 6.87 -16.32 23.36
N ARG A 267 6.71 -16.09 24.67
CA ARG A 267 6.58 -17.18 25.67
C ARG A 267 5.43 -18.11 25.27
N GLY A 268 5.72 -19.41 25.15
CA GLY A 268 4.75 -20.44 24.75
C GLY A 268 4.98 -21.04 23.36
N VAL A 269 5.88 -20.46 22.56
CA VAL A 269 6.39 -21.10 21.33
C VAL A 269 7.62 -21.94 21.69
N SER A 270 7.44 -23.05 22.41
CA SER A 270 8.51 -24.03 22.57
C SER A 270 8.61 -24.87 21.30
N ALA A 271 9.80 -24.90 20.69
CA ALA A 271 10.16 -25.92 19.72
C ALA A 271 9.92 -27.29 20.38
N LYS A 272 9.02 -28.07 19.80
CA LYS A 272 8.76 -29.44 20.21
C LYS A 272 9.57 -30.37 19.32
#